data_AF-A0A914C1V8-F1
#
_entry.id   AF-A0A914C1V8-F1
#
_cell.length_a   1.000
_cell.length_b   1.000
_cell.length_c   1.000
_cell.angle_alpha   90.00
_cell.angle_beta   90.00
_cell.angle_gamma   90.00
#
_symmetry.space_group_name_H-M   'P 1'
#
loop_
_entity.id
_entity.type
_entity.pdbx_description
1 polymer ?
#
loop_
_entity_poly.entity_id
_entity_poly.type
_entity_poly.pdbx_seq_one_letter_code
_entity_poly.pdbx_strand_id
1 'polypeptide(L)'
;MILPQYLLNDGYKKIACTQPRRIACMALSRRVSYEILNEFGSEIAYQTRFEKTKTSRTRMLFLTDGLLLRQMAAENNLSQYDVIILDEIHERHISGDLLVALLRDLTQRRGDIKLILMSATINLELFTSYFEDAPVIQVPGRLYPIELQYMPVKEWDVDPTKKSVKIDHEPFLKILQMIDKKYPEKERGDVLVFLNGISEITTVAEALKEYAEFSKKWIILILHRFFDAHNRILA
;
A
#
# COMPACT_ATOMS: atom_id res chain seq x y z
N MET A 1 1.05 -8.94 7.85
CA MET A 1 0.99 -7.78 8.79
C MET A 1 0.47 -8.31 10.11
N ILE A 2 1.19 -8.17 11.23
CA ILE A 2 0.91 -8.99 12.43
C ILE A 2 -0.13 -8.34 13.37
N LEU A 3 -0.21 -7.00 13.44
CA LEU A 3 -1.13 -6.31 14.35
C LEU A 3 -2.61 -6.73 14.18
N PRO A 4 -3.18 -6.78 12.96
CA PRO A 4 -4.53 -7.29 12.73
C PRO A 4 -4.81 -8.63 13.41
N GLN A 5 -3.86 -9.56 13.34
CA GLN A 5 -3.99 -10.91 13.87
C GLN A 5 -3.94 -10.92 15.39
N TYR A 6 -3.05 -10.11 15.99
CA TYR A 6 -2.98 -9.96 17.44
C TYR A 6 -4.30 -9.45 18.02
N LEU A 7 -4.91 -8.43 17.41
CA LEU A 7 -6.19 -7.90 17.87
C LEU A 7 -7.33 -8.94 17.76
N LEU A 8 -7.36 -9.71 16.68
CA LEU A 8 -8.35 -10.78 16.52
C LEU A 8 -8.19 -11.89 17.56
N ASN A 9 -6.95 -12.26 17.87
CA ASN A 9 -6.59 -13.27 18.87
C ASN A 9 -6.88 -12.79 20.30
N ASP A 10 -6.73 -11.49 20.56
CA ASP A 10 -7.10 -10.85 21.84
C ASP A 10 -8.62 -10.70 22.01
N GLY A 11 -9.41 -11.12 21.01
CA GLY A 11 -10.86 -11.23 21.11
C GLY A 11 -11.64 -10.05 20.54
N TYR A 12 -10.98 -9.03 19.98
CA TYR A 12 -11.67 -7.93 19.29
C TYR A 12 -12.45 -8.45 18.07
N LYS A 13 -13.67 -7.92 17.86
CA LYS A 13 -14.58 -8.37 16.80
C LYS A 13 -15.12 -7.24 15.91
N LYS A 14 -14.75 -6.00 16.18
CA LYS A 14 -15.20 -4.85 15.40
C LYS A 14 -14.03 -3.92 15.12
N ILE A 15 -13.15 -4.37 14.22
CA ILE A 15 -11.90 -3.69 13.90
C ILE A 15 -12.05 -2.99 12.56
N ALA A 16 -11.69 -1.70 12.50
CA ALA A 16 -11.52 -0.96 11.25
C ALA A 16 -10.03 -0.71 11.01
N CYS A 17 -9.53 -0.94 9.80
CA CYS A 17 -8.18 -0.58 9.40
C CYS A 17 -8.25 0.28 8.14
N THR A 18 -7.81 1.52 8.24
CA THR A 18 -7.85 2.42 7.09
C THR A 18 -6.63 2.26 6.21
N GLN A 19 -6.78 2.61 4.94
CA GLN A 19 -5.74 2.61 3.93
C GLN A 19 -5.97 3.81 2.99
N PRO A 20 -4.94 4.62 2.68
CA PRO A 20 -5.10 5.78 1.79
C PRO A 20 -5.43 5.36 0.36
N ARG A 21 -4.97 4.17 -0.06
CA ARG A 21 -5.11 3.66 -1.42
C ARG A 21 -6.05 2.46 -1.48
N ARG A 22 -6.96 2.48 -2.46
CA ARG A 22 -7.89 1.37 -2.72
C ARG A 22 -7.19 0.03 -2.95
N ILE A 23 -6.10 0.03 -3.72
CA ILE A 23 -5.35 -1.20 -4.02
C ILE A 23 -4.70 -1.76 -2.77
N ALA A 24 -4.15 -0.91 -1.89
CA ALA A 24 -3.59 -1.34 -0.62
C ALA A 24 -4.67 -1.93 0.29
N CYS A 25 -5.82 -1.27 0.39
CA CYS A 25 -7.00 -1.77 1.11
C CYS A 25 -7.40 -3.19 0.69
N MET A 26 -7.54 -3.43 -0.62
CA MET A 26 -7.90 -4.75 -1.17
C MET A 26 -6.79 -5.78 -0.98
N ALA A 27 -5.54 -5.42 -1.30
CA ALA A 27 -4.40 -6.33 -1.23
C ALA A 27 -4.12 -6.77 0.21
N LEU A 28 -4.19 -5.84 1.17
CA LEU A 28 -3.97 -6.11 2.57
C LEU A 28 -5.08 -6.98 3.16
N SER A 29 -6.34 -6.70 2.82
CA SER A 29 -7.48 -7.53 3.21
C SER A 29 -7.32 -8.98 2.73
N ARG A 30 -6.95 -9.18 1.45
CA ARG A 30 -6.68 -10.52 0.89
C ARG A 30 -5.50 -11.19 1.58
N ARG A 31 -4.41 -10.46 1.79
CA ARG A 31 -3.20 -10.97 2.45
C ARG A 31 -3.48 -11.42 3.88
N VAL A 32 -4.15 -10.59 4.67
CA VAL A 32 -4.50 -10.93 6.05
C VAL A 32 -5.46 -12.12 6.09
N SER A 33 -6.47 -12.17 5.21
CA SER A 33 -7.38 -13.32 5.12
C SER A 33 -6.65 -14.63 4.81
N TYR A 34 -5.64 -14.58 3.93
CA TYR A 34 -4.80 -15.75 3.64
C TYR A 34 -3.93 -16.15 4.84
N GLU A 35 -3.30 -15.18 5.51
CA GLU A 35 -2.40 -15.43 6.66
C GLU A 35 -3.11 -16.11 7.84
N ILE A 36 -4.39 -15.83 8.07
CA ILE A 36 -5.17 -16.43 9.17
C ILE A 36 -5.90 -17.72 8.75
N LEU A 37 -5.54 -18.32 7.60
CA LEU A 37 -6.19 -19.51 7.02
C LEU A 37 -7.71 -19.36 6.86
N ASN A 38 -8.16 -18.13 6.65
CA ASN A 38 -9.56 -17.77 6.46
C ASN A 38 -9.92 -17.85 4.96
N GLU A 39 -9.41 -18.86 4.25
CA GLU A 39 -9.56 -19.05 2.80
C GLU A 39 -11.03 -19.11 2.33
N PHE A 40 -11.96 -19.40 3.25
CA PHE A 40 -13.41 -19.47 2.99
C PHE A 40 -14.27 -18.58 3.89
N GLY A 41 -13.66 -17.76 4.75
CA GLY A 41 -14.40 -17.12 5.84
C GLY A 41 -14.62 -15.62 5.67
N SER A 42 -15.78 -15.21 6.13
CA SER A 42 -16.36 -13.86 6.04
C SER A 42 -15.85 -12.89 7.12
N GLU A 43 -14.84 -13.27 7.92
CA GLU A 43 -14.36 -12.50 9.07
C GLU A 43 -13.53 -11.28 8.66
N ILE A 44 -12.77 -11.38 7.57
CA ILE A 44 -12.00 -10.27 7.01
C ILE A 44 -12.71 -9.77 5.77
N ALA A 45 -12.94 -8.46 5.70
CA ALA A 45 -13.53 -7.83 4.52
C ALA A 45 -12.81 -6.53 4.18
N TYR A 46 -13.11 -6.01 3.00
CA TYR A 46 -12.79 -4.64 2.63
C TYR A 46 -14.01 -3.88 2.16
N GLN A 47 -13.93 -2.56 2.23
CA GLN A 47 -14.91 -1.66 1.66
C GLN A 47 -14.24 -0.41 1.09
N THR A 48 -14.41 -0.21 -0.21
CA THR A 48 -14.04 1.02 -0.90
C THR A 48 -15.30 1.73 -1.37
N ARG A 49 -15.16 2.90 -2.02
CA ARG A 49 -16.30 3.63 -2.59
C ARG A 49 -17.13 2.78 -3.56
N PHE A 50 -16.50 1.90 -4.32
CA PHE A 50 -17.12 1.17 -5.44
C PHE A 50 -17.38 -0.30 -5.15
N GLU A 51 -16.80 -0.84 -4.08
CA GLU A 51 -16.78 -2.27 -3.83
C GLU A 51 -16.87 -2.56 -2.34
N LYS A 52 -17.64 -3.59 -1.96
CA LYS A 52 -17.88 -3.97 -0.57
C LYS A 52 -17.97 -5.49 -0.47
N THR A 53 -17.19 -6.06 0.45
CA THR A 53 -17.25 -7.49 0.79
C THR A 53 -17.71 -7.76 2.24
N LYS A 54 -18.03 -6.70 3.00
CA LYS A 54 -18.49 -6.79 4.39
C LYS A 54 -19.80 -7.56 4.51
N THR A 55 -19.84 -8.51 5.44
CA THR A 55 -21.01 -9.31 5.81
C THR A 55 -21.30 -9.21 7.32
N SER A 56 -22.35 -9.89 7.81
CA SER A 56 -22.66 -9.98 9.25
C SER A 56 -21.60 -10.73 10.07
N ARG A 57 -20.78 -11.56 9.41
CA ARG A 57 -19.70 -12.32 10.05
C ARG A 57 -18.37 -11.57 10.07
N THR A 58 -18.30 -10.39 9.45
CA THR A 58 -17.07 -9.60 9.37
C THR A 58 -16.67 -9.06 10.74
N ARG A 59 -15.47 -9.42 11.18
CA ARG A 59 -14.84 -8.96 12.41
C ARG A 59 -13.82 -7.84 12.18
N MET A 60 -13.19 -7.85 11.01
CA MET A 60 -12.23 -6.82 10.61
C MET A 60 -12.54 -6.29 9.22
N LEU A 61 -12.61 -4.96 9.13
CA LEU A 61 -12.89 -4.24 7.90
C LEU A 61 -11.70 -3.38 7.51
N PHE A 62 -11.11 -3.67 6.36
CA PHE A 62 -10.22 -2.75 5.67
C PHE A 62 -11.06 -1.73 4.90
N LEU A 63 -10.78 -0.44 5.02
CA LEU A 63 -11.51 0.57 4.29
C LEU A 63 -10.64 1.75 3.88
N THR A 64 -11.09 2.53 2.90
CA THR A 64 -10.40 3.76 2.54
C THR A 64 -10.70 4.88 3.54
N ASP A 65 -9.76 5.78 3.78
CA ASP A 65 -9.89 6.92 4.70
C ASP A 65 -11.18 7.73 4.45
N GLY A 66 -11.45 8.07 3.19
CA GLY A 66 -12.66 8.80 2.81
C GLY A 66 -13.97 8.06 3.11
N LEU A 67 -13.94 6.72 3.18
CA LEU A 67 -15.12 5.95 3.58
C LEU A 67 -15.34 5.97 5.09
N LEU A 68 -14.27 5.92 5.88
CA LEU A 68 -14.38 6.07 7.34
C LEU A 68 -14.89 7.48 7.68
N LEU A 69 -14.37 8.52 7.03
CA LEU A 69 -14.90 9.89 7.18
C LEU A 69 -16.39 9.97 6.89
N ARG A 70 -16.86 9.29 5.82
CA ARG A 70 -18.28 9.24 5.50
C ARG A 70 -19.10 8.53 6.58
N GLN A 71 -18.55 7.48 7.19
CA GLN A 71 -19.20 6.78 8.31
C GLN A 71 -19.27 7.70 9.55
N MET A 72 -18.20 8.43 9.86
CA MET A 72 -18.18 9.40 10.97
C MET A 72 -19.18 10.54 10.78
N ALA A 73 -19.32 11.03 9.54
CA ALA A 73 -20.30 12.06 9.22
C ALA A 73 -21.75 11.58 9.35
N ALA A 74 -22.00 10.28 9.16
CA ALA A 74 -23.33 9.68 9.30
C ALA A 74 -23.64 9.27 10.75
N GLU A 75 -22.62 8.85 11.50
CA GLU A 75 -22.75 8.35 12.86
C GLU A 75 -21.59 8.84 13.73
N ASN A 76 -21.88 9.80 14.60
CA ASN A 76 -20.86 10.50 15.39
C ASN A 76 -20.02 9.60 16.33
N ASN A 77 -20.53 8.44 16.75
CA ASN A 77 -19.88 7.59 17.77
C ASN A 77 -19.20 6.34 17.19
N LEU A 78 -19.37 6.06 15.90
CA LEU A 78 -18.87 4.85 15.24
C LEU A 78 -19.08 3.56 16.09
N SER A 79 -20.29 3.34 16.61
CA SER A 79 -20.58 2.24 17.56
C SER A 79 -20.34 0.83 16.98
N GLN A 80 -20.22 0.76 15.66
CA GLN A 80 -19.84 -0.43 14.91
C GLN A 80 -18.36 -0.83 15.02
N TYR A 81 -17.51 -0.06 15.70
CA TYR A 81 -16.09 -0.34 15.87
C TYR A 81 -15.66 -0.24 17.33
N ASP A 82 -14.87 -1.22 17.78
CA ASP A 82 -14.19 -1.22 19.08
C ASP A 82 -12.74 -0.74 18.92
N VAL A 83 -12.14 -1.01 17.75
CA VAL A 83 -10.76 -0.63 17.42
C VAL A 83 -10.71 0.01 16.04
N ILE A 84 -10.01 1.14 15.93
CA ILE A 84 -9.71 1.81 14.67
C ILE A 84 -8.20 1.90 14.52
N ILE A 85 -7.70 1.41 13.39
CA ILE A 85 -6.30 1.49 12.99
C ILE A 85 -6.23 2.49 11.83
N LEU A 86 -5.48 3.58 12.02
CA LEU A 86 -5.05 4.44 10.92
C LEU A 86 -3.68 3.96 10.46
N ASP A 87 -3.61 3.38 9.27
CA ASP A 87 -2.36 2.90 8.69
C ASP A 87 -1.77 3.92 7.72
N GLU A 88 -0.47 3.81 7.46
CA GLU A 88 0.26 4.68 6.53
C GLU A 88 0.13 6.19 6.85
N ILE A 89 0.03 6.57 8.14
CA ILE A 89 -0.22 7.98 8.51
C ILE A 89 0.91 8.96 8.14
N HIS A 90 2.06 8.45 7.67
CA HIS A 90 3.11 9.28 7.07
C HIS A 90 2.72 9.82 5.69
N GLU A 91 1.78 9.20 5.00
CA GLU A 91 1.18 9.75 3.78
C GLU A 91 0.27 10.92 4.14
N ARG A 92 0.86 12.11 4.30
CA ARG A 92 0.09 13.30 4.66
C ARG A 92 -0.86 13.72 3.54
N HIS A 93 -2.14 13.58 3.81
CA HIS A 93 -3.21 13.98 2.91
C HIS A 93 -4.43 14.44 3.72
N ILE A 94 -5.28 15.26 3.10
CA ILE A 94 -6.35 15.98 3.81
C ILE A 94 -7.33 15.06 4.54
N SER A 95 -7.64 13.89 3.97
CA SER A 95 -8.56 12.93 4.58
C SER A 95 -7.95 12.26 5.81
N GLY A 96 -6.68 11.85 5.74
CA GLY A 96 -5.95 11.29 6.87
C GLY A 96 -5.81 12.29 8.01
N ASP A 97 -5.39 13.52 7.72
CA ASP A 97 -5.24 14.57 8.73
C ASP A 97 -6.59 14.90 9.41
N LEU A 98 -7.68 14.96 8.64
CA LEU A 98 -9.02 15.16 9.19
C LEU A 98 -9.47 13.97 10.06
N LEU A 99 -9.17 12.73 9.64
CA LEU A 99 -9.46 11.54 10.46
C LEU A 99 -8.72 11.57 11.78
N VAL A 100 -7.43 11.92 11.79
CA VAL A 100 -6.62 12.03 13.00
C VAL A 100 -7.28 13.01 13.98
N ALA A 101 -7.70 14.19 13.50
CA ALA A 101 -8.35 15.20 14.33
C ALA A 101 -9.71 14.72 14.88
N LEU A 102 -10.57 14.15 14.02
CA LEU A 102 -11.89 13.69 14.43
C LEU A 102 -11.83 12.47 15.36
N LEU A 103 -10.87 11.57 15.15
CA LEU A 103 -10.71 10.37 15.97
C LEU A 103 -10.09 10.70 17.33
N ARG A 104 -9.23 11.73 17.42
CA ARG A 104 -8.80 12.25 18.72
C ARG A 104 -10.00 12.71 19.56
N ASP A 105 -10.87 13.55 18.99
CA ASP A 105 -12.08 14.00 19.67
C ASP A 105 -13.02 12.82 20.01
N LEU A 106 -13.13 11.82 19.13
CA LEU A 106 -13.89 10.60 19.42
C LEU A 106 -13.31 9.83 20.62
N THR A 107 -11.98 9.67 20.71
CA THR A 107 -11.35 8.94 21.82
C THR A 107 -11.54 9.63 23.17
N GLN A 108 -11.65 10.96 23.19
CA GLN A 108 -11.95 11.72 24.42
C GLN A 108 -13.41 11.53 24.88
N ARG A 109 -14.33 11.31 23.92
CA ARG A 109 -15.77 11.11 24.20
C ARG A 109 -16.15 9.63 24.43
N ARG A 110 -15.44 8.69 23.80
CA ARG A 110 -15.65 7.23 23.87
C ARG A 110 -14.46 6.54 24.54
N GLY A 111 -14.53 6.32 25.85
CA GLY A 111 -13.45 5.67 26.61
C GLY A 111 -13.25 4.18 26.29
N ASP A 112 -14.21 3.55 25.60
CA ASP A 112 -14.17 2.14 25.20
C ASP A 112 -13.50 1.91 23.83
N ILE A 113 -13.32 2.96 23.01
CA ILE A 113 -12.68 2.82 21.70
C ILE A 113 -11.16 2.79 21.83
N LYS A 114 -10.50 1.96 21.01
CA LYS A 114 -9.04 1.97 20.85
C LYS A 114 -8.68 2.56 19.50
N LEU A 115 -7.80 3.56 19.51
CA LEU A 115 -7.19 4.13 18.30
C LEU A 115 -5.73 3.70 18.23
N ILE A 116 -5.33 3.14 17.09
CA ILE A 116 -3.94 2.75 16.81
C ILE A 116 -3.47 3.50 15.57
N LEU A 117 -2.32 4.15 15.68
CA LEU A 117 -1.69 4.84 14.56
C LEU A 117 -0.47 4.02 14.10
N MET A 118 -0.46 3.62 12.84
CA MET A 118 0.62 2.85 12.22
C MET A 118 1.31 3.66 11.13
N SER A 119 2.65 3.58 11.10
CA SER A 119 3.45 4.29 10.12
C SER A 119 4.88 3.75 10.04
N ALA A 120 5.46 3.80 8.84
CA ALA A 120 6.87 3.52 8.63
C ALA A 120 7.79 4.69 9.06
N THR A 121 7.32 5.94 8.93
CA THR A 121 8.15 7.15 9.08
C THR A 121 7.43 8.27 9.83
N ILE A 122 6.79 7.95 10.95
CA ILE A 122 6.07 8.93 11.77
C ILE A 122 7.02 9.83 12.57
N ASN A 123 6.69 11.13 12.64
CA ASN A 123 7.27 12.02 13.64
C ASN A 123 6.65 11.70 15.01
N LEU A 124 7.36 10.91 15.81
CA LEU A 124 6.87 10.43 17.09
C LEU A 124 6.56 11.56 18.08
N GLU A 125 7.41 12.59 18.17
CA GLU A 125 7.22 13.70 19.10
C GLU A 125 5.95 14.50 18.78
N LEU A 126 5.68 14.73 17.49
CA LEU A 126 4.48 15.44 17.06
C LEU A 126 3.21 14.65 17.43
N PHE A 127 3.18 13.34 17.18
CA PHE A 127 1.97 12.54 17.42
C PHE A 127 1.78 12.19 18.89
N THR A 128 2.84 11.92 19.64
CA THR A 128 2.75 11.68 21.09
C THR A 128 2.24 12.92 21.82
N SER A 129 2.79 14.10 21.53
CA SER A 129 2.29 15.36 22.12
C SER A 129 0.84 15.66 21.71
N TYR A 130 0.47 15.40 20.46
CA TYR A 130 -0.91 15.60 19.99
C TYR A 130 -1.92 14.65 20.66
N PHE A 131 -1.51 13.42 21.01
CA PHE A 131 -2.33 12.41 21.67
C PHE A 131 -2.01 12.23 23.17
N GLU A 132 -1.60 13.31 23.85
CA GLU A 132 -1.46 13.35 25.33
C GLU A 132 -0.53 12.24 25.87
N ASP A 133 0.68 12.17 25.32
CA ASP A 133 1.73 11.20 25.68
C ASP A 133 1.34 9.73 25.42
N ALA A 134 0.66 9.50 24.29
CA ALA A 134 0.27 8.16 23.86
C ALA A 134 1.45 7.17 23.81
N PRO A 135 1.26 5.90 24.23
CA PRO A 135 2.32 4.90 24.22
C PRO A 135 2.87 4.65 22.81
N VAL A 136 4.20 4.61 22.70
CA VAL A 136 4.88 4.33 21.43
C VAL A 136 5.46 2.92 21.46
N ILE A 137 5.16 2.14 20.41
CA ILE A 137 5.79 0.85 20.15
C ILE A 137 6.61 0.98 18.87
N GLN A 138 7.93 0.80 18.98
CA GLN A 138 8.82 0.75 17.84
C GLN A 138 9.16 -0.70 17.50
N VAL A 139 8.91 -1.08 16.25
CA VAL A 139 9.32 -2.38 15.72
C VAL A 139 10.55 -2.15 14.82
N PRO A 140 11.74 -2.64 15.18
CA PRO A 140 12.94 -2.41 14.39
C PRO A 140 12.80 -3.11 13.02
N GLY A 141 12.97 -2.34 11.95
CA GLY A 141 13.09 -2.87 10.60
C GLY A 141 14.47 -3.52 10.39
N ARG A 142 14.52 -4.58 9.59
CA ARG A 142 15.79 -5.09 9.06
C ARG A 142 16.06 -4.42 7.72
N LEU A 143 17.03 -3.51 7.69
CA LEU A 143 17.54 -2.95 6.45
C LEU A 143 18.68 -3.83 5.95
N TYR A 144 18.62 -4.23 4.69
CA TYR A 144 19.76 -4.84 4.00
C TYR A 144 20.57 -3.73 3.33
N PRO A 145 21.90 -3.87 3.23
CA PRO A 145 22.73 -2.87 2.54
C PRO A 145 22.28 -2.72 1.08
N ILE A 146 22.15 -1.48 0.62
CA ILE A 146 21.73 -1.14 -0.75
C ILE A 146 22.93 -0.52 -1.47
N GLU A 147 23.27 -1.05 -2.64
CA GLU A 147 24.24 -0.45 -3.56
C GLU A 147 23.53 0.55 -4.48
N LEU A 148 24.00 1.80 -4.51
CA LEU A 148 23.45 2.84 -5.38
C LEU A 148 24.33 3.01 -6.62
N GLN A 149 23.72 2.89 -7.80
CA GLN A 149 24.39 3.11 -9.09
C GLN A 149 23.69 4.21 -9.87
N TYR A 150 24.47 5.23 -10.28
CA TYR A 150 23.97 6.35 -11.09
C TYR A 150 24.36 6.14 -12.55
N MET A 151 23.40 6.28 -13.46
CA MET A 151 23.66 6.27 -14.90
C MET A 151 23.71 7.71 -15.43
N PRO A 152 24.66 8.05 -16.32
CA PRO A 152 24.72 9.37 -16.93
C PRO A 152 23.47 9.63 -17.79
N VAL A 153 22.89 10.82 -17.66
CA VAL A 153 21.76 11.28 -18.48
C VAL A 153 22.27 11.51 -19.90
N LYS A 154 21.55 11.03 -20.93
CA LYS A 154 21.90 11.30 -22.33
C LYS A 154 21.66 12.79 -22.64
N GLU A 155 22.54 13.41 -23.42
CA GLU A 155 22.48 14.86 -23.73
C GLU A 155 21.16 15.29 -24.40
N TRP A 156 20.44 14.38 -25.07
CA TRP A 156 19.14 14.67 -25.72
C TRP A 156 17.97 14.85 -24.75
N ASP A 157 18.05 14.33 -23.52
CA ASP A 157 17.02 14.52 -22.48
C ASP A 157 17.07 15.92 -21.85
N VAL A 158 18.12 16.69 -22.14
CA VAL A 158 18.41 18.00 -21.52
C VAL A 158 17.93 19.17 -22.39
N ASP A 159 17.54 18.93 -23.66
CA ASP A 159 17.04 19.98 -24.55
C ASP A 159 15.56 20.27 -24.25
N PRO A 160 15.22 21.39 -23.58
CA PRO A 160 13.85 21.70 -23.18
C PRO A 160 12.94 21.95 -24.40
N THR A 161 13.53 22.19 -25.57
CA THR A 161 12.82 22.46 -26.83
C THR A 161 12.36 21.19 -27.54
N LYS A 162 12.97 20.03 -27.20
CA LYS A 162 12.60 18.72 -27.70
C LYS A 162 12.05 17.85 -26.57
N LYS A 163 10.94 18.28 -25.97
CA LYS A 163 10.13 17.36 -25.17
C LYS A 163 9.62 16.24 -26.08
N SER A 164 10.35 15.13 -26.13
CA SER A 164 9.79 13.88 -26.64
C SER A 164 8.51 13.61 -25.86
N VAL A 165 7.39 13.48 -26.57
CA VAL A 165 6.10 13.14 -25.97
C VAL A 165 6.11 11.70 -25.42
N LYS A 166 7.08 10.87 -25.83
CA LYS A 166 7.23 9.47 -25.42
C LYS A 166 8.50 9.26 -24.60
N ILE A 167 8.37 8.51 -23.52
CA ILE A 167 9.47 8.05 -22.67
C ILE A 167 10.46 7.18 -23.48
N ASP A 168 11.76 7.41 -23.30
CA ASP A 168 12.79 6.51 -23.83
C ASP A 168 12.82 5.22 -23.00
N HIS A 169 12.57 4.08 -23.65
CA HIS A 169 12.59 2.76 -23.00
C HIS A 169 13.98 2.11 -22.97
N GLU A 170 14.96 2.65 -23.71
CA GLU A 170 16.31 2.08 -23.83
C GLU A 170 17.06 1.96 -22.48
N PRO A 171 16.99 2.94 -21.55
CA PRO A 171 17.65 2.82 -20.25
C PRO A 171 17.16 1.59 -19.44
N PHE A 172 15.86 1.30 -19.50
CA PHE A 172 15.26 0.18 -18.78
C PHE A 172 15.69 -1.18 -19.36
N LEU A 173 15.78 -1.28 -20.69
CA LEU A 173 16.33 -2.46 -21.37
C LEU A 173 17.79 -2.69 -20.96
N LYS A 174 18.59 -1.63 -20.92
CA LYS A 174 19.99 -1.71 -20.52
C LYS A 174 20.15 -2.20 -19.08
N ILE A 175 19.26 -1.80 -18.16
CA ILE A 175 19.24 -2.31 -16.78
C ILE A 175 19.02 -3.82 -16.76
N LEU A 176 18.01 -4.35 -17.48
CA LEU A 176 17.78 -5.80 -17.52
C LEU A 176 18.98 -6.56 -18.11
N GLN A 177 19.55 -6.06 -19.21
CA GLN A 177 20.75 -6.65 -19.83
C GLN A 177 21.96 -6.61 -18.90
N MET A 178 22.12 -5.56 -18.09
CA MET A 178 23.18 -5.47 -17.09
C MET A 178 22.99 -6.50 -15.98
N ILE A 179 21.76 -6.70 -15.51
CA ILE A 179 21.42 -7.71 -14.51
C ILE A 179 21.71 -9.11 -15.07
N ASP A 180 21.25 -9.42 -16.28
CA ASP A 180 21.44 -10.72 -16.93
C ASP A 180 22.92 -11.05 -17.20
N LYS A 181 23.78 -10.02 -17.31
CA LYS A 181 25.23 -10.19 -17.44
C LYS A 181 25.95 -10.30 -16.09
N LYS A 182 25.48 -9.58 -15.06
CA LYS A 182 26.10 -9.52 -13.74
C LYS A 182 25.81 -10.79 -12.92
N TYR A 183 24.59 -11.31 -13.01
CA TYR A 183 24.14 -12.42 -12.17
C TYR A 183 23.93 -13.70 -12.99
N PRO A 184 24.31 -14.87 -12.46
CA PRO A 184 24.10 -16.15 -13.13
C PRO A 184 22.62 -16.55 -13.13
N GLU A 185 22.20 -17.39 -14.08
CA GLU A 185 20.78 -17.82 -14.23
C GLU A 185 20.20 -18.55 -13.01
N LYS A 186 21.05 -19.04 -12.11
CA LYS A 186 20.62 -19.69 -10.86
C LYS A 186 20.23 -18.69 -9.78
N GLU A 187 20.67 -17.44 -9.90
CA GLU A 187 20.33 -16.37 -8.98
C GLU A 187 18.99 -15.75 -9.37
N ARG A 188 18.08 -15.66 -8.40
CA ARG A 188 16.73 -15.11 -8.61
C ARG A 188 16.64 -13.73 -7.97
N GLY A 189 15.99 -12.81 -8.67
CA GLY A 189 15.69 -11.48 -8.17
C GLY A 189 14.58 -10.83 -8.98
N ASP A 190 13.93 -9.84 -8.37
CA ASP A 190 12.87 -9.06 -9.00
C ASP A 190 13.35 -7.62 -9.24
N VAL A 191 12.80 -6.97 -10.27
CA VAL A 191 13.07 -5.57 -10.58
C VAL A 191 11.78 -4.76 -10.45
N LEU A 192 11.82 -3.72 -9.62
CA LEU A 192 10.74 -2.76 -9.48
C LEU A 192 11.09 -1.46 -10.19
N VAL A 193 10.30 -1.08 -11.18
CA VAL A 193 10.47 0.15 -11.96
C VAL A 193 9.36 1.13 -11.62
N PHE A 194 9.72 2.37 -11.28
CA PHE A 194 8.78 3.46 -11.02
C PHE A 194 8.67 4.36 -12.25
N LEU A 195 7.44 4.60 -12.72
CA LEU A 195 7.10 5.40 -13.90
C LEU A 195 5.90 6.30 -13.57
N ASN A 196 5.74 7.42 -14.27
CA ASN A 196 4.79 8.47 -13.86
C ASN A 196 3.33 8.17 -14.19
N GLY A 197 3.06 7.30 -15.17
CA GLY A 197 1.68 7.03 -15.57
C GLY A 197 1.54 5.90 -16.57
N ILE A 198 0.28 5.55 -16.87
CA ILE A 198 -0.02 4.36 -17.67
C ILE A 198 0.59 4.40 -19.08
N SER A 199 0.65 5.57 -19.72
CA SER A 199 1.26 5.67 -21.04
C SER A 199 2.73 5.27 -21.02
N GLU A 200 3.49 5.78 -20.05
CA GLU A 200 4.91 5.43 -19.89
C GLU A 200 5.07 3.96 -19.51
N ILE A 201 4.25 3.48 -18.57
CA ILE A 201 4.28 2.08 -18.12
C ILE A 201 4.05 1.13 -19.29
N THR A 202 3.04 1.38 -20.12
CA THR A 202 2.75 0.52 -21.27
C THR A 202 3.87 0.56 -22.30
N THR A 203 4.38 1.75 -22.65
CA THR A 203 5.48 1.89 -23.61
C THR A 203 6.75 1.15 -23.17
N VAL A 204 7.15 1.31 -21.90
CA VAL A 204 8.31 0.60 -21.38
C VAL A 204 8.03 -0.90 -21.29
N ALA A 205 6.85 -1.31 -20.80
CA ALA A 205 6.52 -2.73 -20.64
C ALA A 205 6.47 -3.48 -21.98
N GLU A 206 5.95 -2.87 -23.05
CA GLU A 206 5.96 -3.46 -24.40
C GLU A 206 7.39 -3.73 -24.88
N ALA A 207 8.28 -2.75 -24.78
CA ALA A 207 9.68 -2.92 -25.15
C ALA A 207 10.40 -3.98 -24.29
N LEU A 208 10.12 -4.02 -22.98
CA LEU A 208 10.70 -5.03 -22.09
C LEU A 208 10.15 -6.44 -22.37
N LYS A 209 8.90 -6.57 -22.84
CA LYS A 209 8.31 -7.87 -23.22
C LYS A 209 9.00 -8.47 -24.42
N GLU A 210 9.33 -7.68 -25.45
CA GLU A 210 10.10 -8.16 -26.61
C GLU A 210 11.44 -8.75 -26.18
N TYR A 211 12.13 -8.09 -25.24
CA TYR A 211 13.38 -8.60 -24.67
C TYR A 211 13.17 -9.85 -23.80
N ALA A 212 12.07 -9.89 -23.03
CA ALA A 212 11.72 -11.04 -22.19
C ALA A 212 11.39 -12.30 -23.02
N GLU A 213 10.72 -12.14 -24.17
CA GLU A 213 10.43 -13.24 -25.09
C GLU A 213 11.71 -13.86 -25.68
N PHE A 214 12.68 -13.01 -26.01
CA PHE A 214 13.98 -13.46 -26.51
C PHE A 214 14.85 -14.11 -25.42
N SER A 215 14.99 -13.44 -24.27
CA SER A 215 15.87 -13.90 -23.19
C SER A 215 15.30 -15.08 -22.40
N LYS A 216 13.96 -15.17 -22.29
CA LYS A 216 13.21 -16.10 -21.42
C LYS A 216 13.58 -16.01 -19.93
N LYS A 217 14.16 -14.90 -19.49
CA LYS A 217 14.61 -14.66 -18.11
C LYS A 217 13.66 -13.82 -17.28
N TRP A 218 12.75 -13.09 -17.94
CA TRP A 218 11.93 -12.06 -17.31
C TRP A 218 10.44 -12.33 -17.48
N ILE A 219 9.65 -12.01 -16.46
CA ILE A 219 8.19 -11.93 -16.53
C ILE A 219 7.82 -10.47 -16.28
N ILE A 220 7.18 -9.84 -17.26
CA ILE A 220 6.85 -8.41 -17.18
C ILE A 220 5.44 -8.23 -16.63
N LEU A 221 5.35 -7.65 -15.44
CA LEU A 221 4.10 -7.36 -14.75
C LEU A 221 3.84 -5.84 -14.67
N ILE A 222 2.63 -5.42 -15.02
CA ILE A 222 2.23 -4.00 -14.99
C ILE A 222 1.44 -3.72 -13.70
N LEU A 223 1.84 -2.67 -12.98
CA LEU A 223 1.16 -2.19 -11.79
C LEU A 223 0.68 -0.75 -11.98
N HIS A 224 -0.64 -0.55 -12.15
CA HIS A 224 -1.22 0.80 -12.21
C HIS A 224 -2.60 0.85 -11.55
N ARG A 225 -3.00 2.03 -11.05
CA ARG A 225 -4.24 2.25 -10.27
C ARG A 225 -5.55 1.87 -10.98
N PHE A 226 -5.54 1.77 -12.31
CA PHE A 226 -6.71 1.43 -13.12
C PHE A 226 -6.77 -0.05 -13.55
N PHE A 227 -5.73 -0.85 -13.30
CA PHE A 227 -5.78 -2.27 -13.63
C PHE A 227 -6.54 -3.03 -12.52
N ASP A 228 -7.65 -3.64 -12.93
CA ASP A 228 -8.53 -4.37 -12.04
C ASP A 228 -7.86 -5.61 -11.44
N ALA A 229 -8.26 -5.92 -10.21
CA ALA A 229 -7.65 -6.95 -9.38
C ALA A 229 -7.88 -8.39 -9.87
N HIS A 230 -8.50 -8.57 -11.04
CA HIS A 230 -8.78 -9.86 -11.70
C HIS A 230 -7.62 -10.37 -12.58
N ASN A 231 -6.77 -9.51 -13.13
CA ASN A 231 -5.62 -9.93 -13.95
C ASN A 231 -4.35 -10.20 -13.13
N ARG A 232 -4.45 -10.36 -11.80
CA ARG A 232 -3.28 -10.47 -10.91
C ARG A 232 -2.93 -11.89 -10.46
N ILE A 233 -3.62 -12.90 -10.95
CA ILE A 233 -3.26 -14.30 -10.66
C ILE A 233 -3.58 -15.08 -11.92
N LEU A 234 -2.53 -15.45 -12.66
CA LEU A 234 -2.36 -16.63 -13.53
C LEU A 234 -1.19 -16.38 -14.48
N ALA A 235 0.02 -16.34 -13.92
CA ALA A 235 1.29 -16.81 -14.48
C ALA A 235 2.40 -16.51 -13.46
#